data_AF-A0A959Y2U6-F1
#
_entry.id   AF-A0A959Y2U6-F1
#
_cell.length_a   1.000
_cell.length_b   1.000
_cell.length_c   1.000
_cell.angle_alpha   90.00
_cell.angle_beta   90.00
_cell.angle_gamma   90.00
#
_symmetry.space_group_name_H-M   'P 1'
#
loop_
_entity.id
_entity.type
_entity.pdbx_description
1 polymer ?
#
loop_
_entity_poly.entity_id
_entity_poly.type
_entity_poly.pdbx_seq_one_letter_code
_entity_poly.pdbx_strand_id
1 'polypeptide(L)'
;MNPGAPINGPANDLYPAFDARTGTGLLTSNRVGSLAKKGETCCNDLYRWQLKQEEVAAVVEKPVVDTATVSYRRLTSLREKLPLRLYFHNDEPGPRSWDTTTAQDYAQTYRAYTALLPDYRAAFGENNAGRGAIEAFFRDRVDHGFAQLNDFIALLHQALDEGQKVELVVRGFASPLAKSDYNRNLSLRRIQSMINYLARVESGALKPYLDGSAANGGRLTVVKAPFGEDRSAAGVSDVLEDLQNSVYSVAAASERRIEIEQVLVTDAGVVEADAQAVDLGVLAPGQERTVPFTLRNTGDRPVTVLGTESECGCTTAELRDTTIPPGGSLTVDVHFNGRVPAGRFTRSVT
;
A
#
# COMPACT_ATOMS: atom_id res chain seq x y z
N MET A 1 52.70 -42.05 -1.97
CA MET A 1 51.82 -41.27 -2.88
C MET A 1 52.66 -40.14 -3.44
N ASN A 2 52.77 -40.02 -4.76
CA ASN A 2 53.52 -38.96 -5.42
C ASN A 2 52.51 -37.84 -5.79
N PRO A 3 52.50 -36.69 -5.08
CA PRO A 3 51.39 -35.73 -5.13
C PRO A 3 51.30 -34.90 -6.44
N GLY A 4 52.21 -35.12 -7.39
CA GLY A 4 52.21 -34.47 -8.70
C GLY A 4 52.72 -33.02 -8.67
N ALA A 5 53.22 -32.53 -9.82
CA ALA A 5 53.53 -31.11 -9.99
C ALA A 5 52.23 -30.29 -9.92
N PRO A 6 52.19 -29.13 -9.23
CA PRO A 6 53.31 -28.25 -8.86
C PRO A 6 53.84 -28.45 -7.42
N ILE A 7 53.42 -29.50 -6.71
CA ILE A 7 53.69 -29.68 -5.27
C ILE A 7 55.12 -30.18 -5.01
N ASN A 8 55.69 -30.99 -5.92
CA ASN A 8 57.05 -31.49 -5.78
C ASN A 8 58.07 -30.45 -6.25
N GLY A 9 58.83 -29.89 -5.30
CA GLY A 9 60.03 -29.11 -5.59
C GLY A 9 61.24 -30.01 -5.89
N PRO A 10 62.43 -29.41 -6.16
CA PRO A 10 63.69 -30.15 -6.33
C PRO A 10 64.22 -30.74 -5.02
N ALA A 11 63.54 -30.51 -3.89
CA ALA A 11 63.92 -30.99 -2.55
C ALA A 11 63.26 -32.34 -2.23
N ASN A 12 63.85 -33.08 -1.30
CA ASN A 12 63.33 -34.34 -0.78
C ASN A 12 62.25 -34.08 0.27
N ASP A 13 61.03 -33.87 -0.21
CA ASP A 13 59.85 -33.51 0.58
C ASP A 13 59.10 -34.77 1.05
N LEU A 14 59.12 -35.01 2.37
CA LEU A 14 58.56 -36.20 2.99
C LEU A 14 57.48 -35.85 4.01
N TYR A 15 56.48 -36.73 4.10
CA TYR A 15 55.42 -36.71 5.10
C TYR A 15 54.65 -35.38 5.22
N PRO A 16 54.08 -34.83 4.12
CA PRO A 16 53.23 -33.65 4.23
C PRO A 16 52.01 -33.97 5.09
N ALA A 17 51.76 -33.13 6.10
CA ALA A 17 50.56 -33.16 6.92
C ALA A 17 49.89 -31.79 6.86
N PHE A 18 48.56 -31.77 6.74
CA PHE A 18 47.80 -30.53 6.62
C PHE A 18 46.56 -30.58 7.50
N ASP A 19 46.36 -29.55 8.32
CA ASP A 19 45.15 -29.34 9.08
C ASP A 19 44.31 -28.25 8.42
N ALA A 20 43.26 -28.68 7.72
CA ALA A 20 42.34 -27.79 7.01
C ALA A 20 41.59 -26.82 7.94
N ARG A 21 41.47 -27.11 9.24
CA ARG A 21 40.79 -26.22 10.20
C ARG A 21 41.64 -25.02 10.60
N THR A 22 42.94 -25.24 10.75
CA THR A 22 43.89 -24.18 11.13
C THR A 22 44.60 -23.59 9.93
N GLY A 23 44.47 -24.20 8.75
CA GLY A 23 45.22 -23.82 7.55
C GLY A 23 46.73 -24.06 7.68
N THR A 24 47.14 -24.88 8.65
CA THR A 24 48.56 -25.13 8.97
C THR A 24 49.02 -26.41 8.28
N GLY A 25 50.15 -26.37 7.60
CA GLY A 25 50.83 -27.54 7.06
C GLY A 25 52.21 -27.75 7.65
N LEU A 26 52.61 -29.02 7.77
CA LEU A 26 53.92 -29.49 8.20
C LEU A 26 54.54 -30.38 7.13
N LEU A 27 55.85 -30.27 6.93
CA LEU A 27 56.61 -31.03 5.94
C LEU A 27 58.05 -31.22 6.42
N THR A 28 58.58 -32.43 6.23
CA THR A 28 60.00 -32.71 6.44
C THR A 28 60.73 -32.58 5.11
N SER A 29 61.78 -31.75 5.04
CA SER A 29 62.45 -31.45 3.76
C SER A 29 63.94 -31.14 3.93
N ASN A 30 64.78 -31.46 2.94
CA ASN A 30 66.17 -30.96 2.84
C ASN A 30 66.29 -29.71 1.95
N ARG A 31 65.20 -28.97 1.77
CA ARG A 31 65.22 -27.73 1.00
C ARG A 31 66.23 -26.72 1.54
N VAL A 32 66.64 -25.80 0.68
CA VAL A 32 67.58 -24.72 1.01
C VAL A 32 67.14 -23.99 2.29
N GLY A 33 68.06 -23.90 3.25
CA GLY A 33 67.81 -23.38 4.61
C GLY A 33 67.72 -24.46 5.70
N SER A 34 67.72 -25.75 5.35
CA SER A 34 67.80 -26.86 6.31
C SER A 34 69.18 -26.94 6.97
N LEU A 35 69.23 -27.31 8.26
CA LEU A 35 70.50 -27.55 8.94
C LEU A 35 71.10 -28.90 8.50
N ALA A 36 72.28 -28.86 7.88
CA ALA A 36 73.00 -30.07 7.48
C ALA A 36 74.40 -30.13 8.08
N LYS A 37 74.76 -31.27 8.67
CA LYS A 37 76.11 -31.49 9.24
C LYS A 37 77.17 -31.76 8.18
N LYS A 38 76.82 -32.25 6.98
CA LYS A 38 77.78 -32.62 5.93
C LYS A 38 77.15 -32.56 4.52
N GLY A 39 77.09 -31.37 3.94
CA GLY A 39 76.51 -31.10 2.61
C GLY A 39 74.98 -30.93 2.63
N GLU A 40 74.45 -30.09 1.73
CA GLU A 40 73.08 -29.56 1.79
C GLU A 40 71.96 -30.61 1.67
N THR A 41 72.25 -31.84 1.26
CA THR A 41 71.25 -32.89 0.99
C THR A 41 71.19 -34.00 2.03
N CYS A 42 72.08 -34.02 3.04
CA CYS A 42 72.24 -35.18 3.93
C CYS A 42 71.22 -35.25 5.08
N CYS A 43 70.52 -34.17 5.40
CA CYS A 43 69.57 -34.09 6.53
C CYS A 43 68.31 -33.32 6.12
N ASN A 44 67.16 -33.76 6.61
CA ASN A 44 65.90 -33.05 6.46
C ASN A 44 65.57 -32.30 7.75
N ASP A 45 64.98 -31.11 7.62
CA ASP A 45 64.44 -30.30 8.72
C ASP A 45 62.91 -30.27 8.69
N LEU A 46 62.28 -29.82 9.77
CA LEU A 46 60.82 -29.71 9.88
C LEU A 46 60.36 -28.29 9.52
N TYR A 47 59.60 -28.19 8.43
CA TYR A 47 59.03 -26.94 7.95
C TYR A 47 57.55 -26.86 8.30
N ARG A 48 57.12 -25.65 8.67
CA ARG A 48 55.71 -25.29 8.87
C ARG A 48 55.32 -24.18 7.91
N TRP A 49 54.19 -24.32 7.23
CA TRP A 49 53.55 -23.22 6.50
C TRP A 49 52.14 -22.98 7.01
N GLN A 50 51.67 -21.76 6.83
CA GLN A 50 50.29 -21.36 7.09
C GLN A 50 49.73 -20.85 5.76
N LEU A 51 48.58 -21.38 5.34
CA LEU A 51 47.82 -20.71 4.30
C LEU A 51 47.36 -19.37 4.87
N LYS A 52 47.69 -18.28 4.18
CA LYS A 52 47.04 -17.00 4.44
C LYS A 52 45.58 -17.18 4.08
N GLN A 53 44.74 -17.38 5.09
CA GLN A 53 43.31 -17.19 4.92
C GLN A 53 43.15 -15.71 4.62
N GLU A 54 42.85 -15.36 3.38
CA GLU A 54 42.43 -13.99 3.10
C GLU A 54 41.23 -13.73 3.98
N GLU A 55 41.35 -12.77 4.89
CA GLU A 55 40.21 -12.23 5.60
C GLU A 55 39.30 -11.63 4.53
N VAL A 56 38.36 -12.43 4.05
CA VAL A 56 37.20 -11.91 3.35
C VAL A 56 36.48 -11.11 4.43
N ALA A 57 36.80 -9.81 4.51
CA ALA A 57 36.00 -8.88 5.27
C ALA A 57 34.57 -9.20 4.88
N ALA A 58 33.77 -9.69 5.84
CA ALA A 58 32.38 -9.98 5.59
C ALA A 58 31.81 -8.69 5.01
N VAL A 59 31.52 -8.71 3.71
CA VAL A 59 30.63 -7.72 3.13
C VAL A 59 29.32 -8.07 3.80
N VAL A 60 29.06 -7.42 4.93
CA VAL A 60 27.70 -7.25 5.40
C VAL A 60 27.07 -6.44 4.28
N GLU A 61 26.54 -7.13 3.28
CA GLU A 61 25.58 -6.53 2.37
C GLU A 61 24.54 -5.95 3.31
N LYS A 62 24.54 -4.61 3.45
CA LYS A 62 23.40 -3.92 4.04
C LYS A 62 22.20 -4.51 3.32
N PRO A 63 21.16 -4.98 4.04
CA PRO A 63 20.00 -5.54 3.37
C PRO A 63 19.58 -4.51 2.33
N VAL A 64 19.65 -4.88 1.05
CA VAL A 64 19.02 -4.12 -0.01
C VAL A 64 17.56 -4.31 0.28
N VAL A 65 17.02 -3.42 1.13
CA VAL A 65 15.61 -3.29 1.33
C VAL A 65 15.11 -2.89 -0.04
N ASP A 66 14.53 -3.86 -0.75
CA ASP A 66 13.92 -3.64 -2.03
C ASP A 66 12.92 -2.50 -1.86
N THR A 67 13.30 -1.34 -2.40
CA THR A 67 12.60 -0.09 -2.17
C THR A 67 11.19 -0.19 -2.74
N ALA A 68 11.01 -1.00 -3.78
CA ALA A 68 9.70 -1.36 -4.33
C ALA A 68 8.84 -2.13 -3.32
N THR A 69 9.41 -3.09 -2.58
CA THR A 69 8.70 -3.85 -1.52
C THR A 69 8.24 -2.95 -0.36
N VAL A 70 9.01 -1.92 0.02
CA VAL A 70 8.62 -0.98 1.11
C VAL A 70 7.55 -0.01 0.64
N SER A 71 7.72 0.58 -0.55
CA SER A 71 6.69 1.43 -1.16
C SER A 71 5.38 0.67 -1.36
N TYR A 72 5.44 -0.61 -1.77
CA TYR A 72 4.29 -1.49 -1.87
C TYR A 72 3.55 -1.66 -0.53
N ARG A 73 4.26 -2.06 0.54
CA ARG A 73 3.63 -2.24 1.87
C ARG A 73 2.92 -0.99 2.35
N ARG A 74 3.44 0.20 2.06
CA ARG A 74 2.80 1.48 2.43
C ARG A 74 1.51 1.72 1.64
N LEU A 75 1.52 1.48 0.34
CA LEU A 75 0.32 1.60 -0.50
C LEU A 75 -0.76 0.59 -0.11
N THR A 76 -0.37 -0.65 0.17
CA THR A 76 -1.30 -1.66 0.71
C THR A 76 -1.85 -1.21 2.06
N SER A 77 -1.01 -0.72 2.97
CA SER A 77 -1.46 -0.18 4.27
C SER A 77 -2.41 1.01 4.12
N LEU A 78 -2.23 1.85 3.09
CA LEU A 78 -3.16 2.94 2.77
C LEU A 78 -4.52 2.41 2.29
N ARG A 79 -4.52 1.41 1.41
CA ARG A 79 -5.74 0.80 0.86
C ARG A 79 -6.51 0.00 1.91
N GLU A 80 -5.82 -0.69 2.81
CA GLU A 80 -6.44 -1.40 3.95
C GLU A 80 -7.17 -0.47 4.94
N LYS A 81 -6.84 0.83 4.94
CA LYS A 81 -7.55 1.83 5.74
C LYS A 81 -8.83 2.35 5.06
N LEU A 82 -9.14 1.89 3.85
CA LEU A 82 -10.33 2.31 3.09
C LEU A 82 -11.49 1.32 3.27
N PRO A 83 -12.75 1.80 3.15
CA PRO A 83 -13.13 3.19 2.97
C PRO A 83 -12.98 4.02 4.27
N LEU A 84 -12.44 5.23 4.14
CA LEU A 84 -12.26 6.16 5.26
C LEU A 84 -13.37 7.20 5.26
N ARG A 85 -14.20 7.21 6.31
CA ARG A 85 -15.38 8.08 6.40
C ARG A 85 -15.19 9.21 7.40
N LEU A 86 -15.59 10.40 6.98
CA LEU A 86 -15.51 11.65 7.74
C LEU A 86 -16.88 12.31 7.79
N TYR A 87 -17.32 12.74 8.96
CA TYR A 87 -18.70 13.14 9.22
C TYR A 87 -18.82 14.62 9.59
N PHE A 88 -19.98 15.21 9.27
CA PHE A 88 -20.25 16.62 9.44
C PHE A 88 -21.60 16.84 10.12
N HIS A 89 -21.71 17.98 10.80
CA HIS A 89 -23.02 18.49 11.18
C HIS A 89 -23.85 18.84 9.95
N ASN A 90 -25.15 19.04 10.17
CA ASN A 90 -26.05 19.55 9.14
C ASN A 90 -25.55 20.89 8.60
N ASP A 91 -25.70 21.08 7.29
CA ASP A 91 -25.36 22.32 6.59
C ASP A 91 -23.90 22.80 6.71
N GLU A 92 -22.99 21.98 7.21
CA GLU A 92 -21.57 22.33 7.39
C GLU A 92 -20.66 21.57 6.39
N PRO A 93 -19.55 22.18 5.92
CA PRO A 93 -19.04 23.52 6.26
C PRO A 93 -19.66 24.66 5.45
N GLY A 94 -19.67 25.85 6.04
CA GLY A 94 -20.15 27.07 5.37
C GLY A 94 -21.66 27.04 5.18
N PRO A 95 -22.44 27.20 6.28
CA PRO A 95 -23.88 27.08 6.25
C PRO A 95 -24.52 28.12 5.34
N ARG A 96 -25.61 27.72 4.67
CA ARG A 96 -26.39 28.55 3.74
C ARG A 96 -25.58 29.19 2.60
N SER A 97 -24.49 28.56 2.16
CA SER A 97 -23.68 29.03 1.04
C SER A 97 -23.92 28.22 -0.25
N TRP A 98 -23.79 28.88 -1.40
CA TRP A 98 -23.76 28.24 -2.71
C TRP A 98 -22.34 27.94 -3.19
N ASP A 99 -21.31 28.33 -2.44
CA ASP A 99 -19.92 28.11 -2.80
C ASP A 99 -19.58 26.62 -2.89
N THR A 100 -18.61 26.28 -3.73
CA THR A 100 -18.08 24.91 -3.84
C THR A 100 -16.82 24.70 -2.99
N THR A 101 -16.35 25.75 -2.32
CA THR A 101 -15.16 25.76 -1.47
C THR A 101 -15.48 26.33 -0.08
N THR A 102 -14.61 26.07 0.88
CA THR A 102 -14.65 26.68 2.22
C THR A 102 -13.23 27.06 2.66
N ALA A 103 -13.12 28.02 3.57
CA ALA A 103 -11.87 28.34 4.26
C ALA A 103 -11.61 27.46 5.49
N GLN A 104 -12.65 26.78 5.99
CA GLN A 104 -12.52 25.88 7.14
C GLN A 104 -11.75 24.61 6.74
N ASP A 105 -10.93 24.10 7.65
CA ASP A 105 -10.36 22.76 7.53
C ASP A 105 -11.22 21.72 8.26
N TYR A 106 -11.00 20.44 7.95
CA TYR A 106 -11.79 19.35 8.53
C TYR A 106 -11.67 19.25 10.05
N ALA A 107 -10.51 19.55 10.63
CA ALA A 107 -10.35 19.51 12.08
C ALA A 107 -11.18 20.61 12.77
N GLN A 108 -11.33 21.79 12.16
CA GLN A 108 -12.27 22.82 12.64
C GLN A 108 -13.72 22.33 12.59
N THR A 109 -14.15 21.73 11.48
CA THR A 109 -15.53 21.22 11.35
C THR A 109 -15.79 20.05 12.30
N TYR A 110 -14.81 19.16 12.49
CA TYR A 110 -14.88 18.05 13.43
C TYR A 110 -15.03 18.54 14.87
N ARG A 111 -14.19 19.48 15.33
CA ARG A 111 -14.29 20.05 16.68
C ARG A 111 -15.62 20.76 16.92
N ALA A 112 -16.10 21.51 15.93
CA ALA A 112 -17.41 22.14 16.01
C ALA A 112 -18.53 21.09 16.09
N TYR A 113 -18.43 20.00 15.33
CA TYR A 113 -19.44 18.95 15.33
C TYR A 113 -19.47 18.16 16.64
N THR A 114 -18.31 17.72 17.16
CA THR A 114 -18.24 16.97 18.42
C THR A 114 -18.70 17.79 19.63
N ALA A 115 -18.51 19.12 19.59
CA ALA A 115 -19.06 20.03 20.59
C ALA A 115 -20.61 20.04 20.64
N LEU A 116 -21.30 19.60 19.58
CA LEU A 116 -22.76 19.50 19.52
C LEU A 116 -23.31 18.20 20.12
N LEU A 117 -22.47 17.29 20.61
CA LEU A 117 -22.95 16.04 21.22
C LEU A 117 -24.03 16.26 22.30
N PRO A 118 -23.95 17.27 23.20
CA PRO A 118 -25.03 17.56 24.13
C PRO A 118 -26.37 17.88 23.46
N ASP A 119 -26.36 18.63 22.35
CA ASP A 119 -27.57 18.99 21.60
C ASP A 119 -28.17 17.76 20.90
N TYR A 120 -27.32 16.92 20.33
CA TYR A 120 -27.73 15.64 19.74
C TYR A 120 -28.37 14.71 20.78
N ARG A 121 -27.85 14.69 22.01
CA ARG A 121 -28.47 13.92 23.12
C ARG A 121 -29.81 14.51 23.54
N ALA A 122 -29.88 15.85 23.63
CA ALA A 122 -31.08 16.55 24.04
C ALA A 122 -32.26 16.32 23.08
N ALA A 123 -31.97 16.20 21.78
CA ALA A 123 -32.98 15.92 20.75
C ALA A 123 -33.77 14.61 20.95
N PHE A 124 -33.25 13.66 21.75
CA PHE A 124 -33.94 12.41 22.06
C PHE A 124 -34.72 12.44 23.38
N GLY A 125 -34.67 13.53 24.16
CA GLY A 125 -35.38 13.65 25.43
C GLY A 125 -35.13 12.46 26.37
N GLU A 126 -36.21 11.77 26.76
CA GLU A 126 -36.17 10.60 27.64
C GLU A 126 -35.82 9.28 26.92
N ASN A 127 -35.71 9.27 25.59
CA ASN A 127 -35.39 8.08 24.81
C ASN A 127 -33.91 7.66 25.00
N ASN A 128 -33.66 6.83 26.02
CA ASN A 128 -32.34 6.30 26.37
C ASN A 128 -31.67 5.54 25.22
N ALA A 129 -32.44 4.76 24.45
CA ALA A 129 -31.90 3.99 23.33
C ALA A 129 -31.39 4.92 22.21
N GLY A 130 -32.16 5.97 21.88
CA GLY A 130 -31.74 6.98 20.91
C GLY A 130 -30.49 7.74 21.36
N ARG A 131 -30.45 8.16 22.63
CA ARG A 131 -29.27 8.82 23.24
C ARG A 131 -28.03 7.93 23.19
N GLY A 132 -28.14 6.67 23.59
CA GLY A 132 -27.03 5.72 23.54
C GLY A 132 -26.54 5.45 22.12
N ALA A 133 -27.46 5.34 21.15
CA ALA A 133 -27.12 5.14 19.74
C ALA A 133 -26.37 6.33 19.14
N ILE A 134 -26.78 7.57 19.44
CA ILE A 134 -26.10 8.75 18.92
C ILE A 134 -24.74 8.97 19.60
N GLU A 135 -24.63 8.74 20.92
CA GLU A 135 -23.34 8.77 21.62
C GLU A 135 -22.36 7.74 21.03
N ALA A 136 -22.83 6.52 20.75
CA ALA A 136 -22.04 5.49 20.09
C ALA A 136 -21.63 5.91 18.66
N PHE A 137 -22.52 6.55 17.90
CA PHE A 137 -22.18 7.07 16.57
C PHE A 137 -21.03 8.09 16.62
N PHE A 138 -21.07 9.04 17.58
CA PHE A 138 -19.98 10.01 17.73
C PHE A 138 -18.65 9.33 18.06
N ARG A 139 -18.63 8.45 19.06
CA ARG A 139 -17.41 7.74 19.46
C ARG A 139 -16.89 6.79 18.38
N ASP A 140 -17.74 5.92 17.87
CA ASP A 140 -17.32 4.78 17.04
C ASP A 140 -17.19 5.14 15.55
N ARG A 141 -17.73 6.30 15.12
CA ARG A 141 -17.66 6.75 13.73
C ARG A 141 -17.04 8.13 13.55
N VAL A 142 -17.49 9.14 14.31
CA VAL A 142 -17.00 10.52 14.13
C VAL A 142 -15.56 10.65 14.64
N ASP A 143 -15.31 10.25 15.89
CA ASP A 143 -13.98 10.31 16.51
C ASP A 143 -13.03 9.30 15.87
N HIS A 144 -13.50 8.06 15.68
CA HIS A 144 -12.72 7.02 15.02
C HIS A 144 -12.33 7.41 13.59
N GLY A 145 -13.24 7.97 12.80
CA GLY A 145 -12.95 8.42 11.43
C GLY A 145 -11.90 9.52 11.37
N PHE A 146 -11.91 10.46 12.33
CA PHE A 146 -10.87 11.49 12.40
C PHE A 146 -9.52 10.91 12.86
N ALA A 147 -9.50 9.96 13.80
CA ALA A 147 -8.28 9.25 14.17
C ALA A 147 -7.69 8.49 12.97
N GLN A 148 -8.52 7.73 12.24
CA GLN A 148 -8.11 7.02 11.01
C GLN A 148 -7.55 7.96 9.96
N LEU A 149 -8.09 9.17 9.80
CA LEU A 149 -7.56 10.17 8.88
C LEU A 149 -6.12 10.56 9.23
N ASN A 150 -5.83 10.77 10.52
CA ASN A 150 -4.48 11.14 10.94
C ASN A 150 -3.48 10.00 10.74
N ASP A 151 -3.88 8.76 11.01
CA ASP A 151 -3.04 7.59 10.70
C ASP A 151 -2.81 7.44 9.19
N PHE A 152 -3.85 7.68 8.40
CA PHE A 152 -3.79 7.64 6.94
C PHE A 152 -2.84 8.72 6.40
N ILE A 153 -2.89 9.94 6.94
CA ILE A 153 -2.01 11.05 6.57
C ILE A 153 -0.54 10.70 6.81
N ALA A 154 -0.21 10.06 7.93
CA ALA A 154 1.17 9.66 8.23
C ALA A 154 1.72 8.68 7.16
N LEU A 155 0.91 7.69 6.75
CA LEU A 155 1.28 6.76 5.68
C LEU A 155 1.35 7.45 4.30
N LEU A 156 0.42 8.38 4.05
CA LEU A 156 0.36 9.13 2.80
C LEU A 156 1.61 10.01 2.63
N HIS A 157 2.03 10.69 3.70
CA HIS A 157 3.23 11.50 3.70
C HIS A 157 4.47 10.66 3.38
N GLN A 158 4.61 9.49 4.01
CA GLN A 158 5.71 8.56 3.72
C GLN A 158 5.73 8.09 2.26
N ALA A 159 4.57 7.88 1.64
CA ALA A 159 4.47 7.53 0.22
C ALA A 159 4.90 8.70 -0.68
N LEU A 160 4.47 9.91 -0.35
CA LEU A 160 4.78 11.13 -1.10
C LEU A 160 6.26 11.53 -0.98
N ASP A 161 6.88 11.33 0.19
CA ASP A 161 8.32 11.56 0.42
C ASP A 161 9.22 10.69 -0.44
N GLU A 162 8.73 9.51 -0.84
CA GLU A 162 9.41 8.62 -1.80
C GLU A 162 9.23 9.08 -3.26
N GLY A 163 8.59 10.23 -3.51
CA GLY A 163 8.35 10.77 -4.84
C GLY A 163 7.14 10.16 -5.55
N GLN A 164 6.29 9.42 -4.84
CA GLN A 164 5.10 8.82 -5.46
C GLN A 164 4.06 9.88 -5.83
N LYS A 165 3.31 9.61 -6.91
CA LYS A 165 2.16 10.41 -7.31
C LYS A 165 0.87 9.70 -6.93
N VAL A 166 0.27 10.13 -5.83
CA VAL A 166 -0.94 9.55 -5.25
C VAL A 166 -2.17 10.33 -5.70
N GLU A 167 -3.20 9.63 -6.12
CA GLU A 167 -4.54 10.16 -6.37
C GLU A 167 -5.53 9.59 -5.37
N LEU A 168 -6.23 10.46 -4.66
CA LEU A 168 -7.31 10.11 -3.74
C LEU A 168 -8.65 10.35 -4.43
N VAL A 169 -9.46 9.30 -4.56
CA VAL A 169 -10.86 9.44 -5.00
C VAL A 169 -11.73 9.64 -3.78
N VAL A 170 -12.36 10.81 -3.68
CA VAL A 170 -13.15 11.20 -2.51
C VAL A 170 -14.59 11.46 -2.91
N ARG A 171 -15.48 10.65 -2.34
CA ARG A 171 -16.93 10.76 -2.53
C ARG A 171 -17.52 11.67 -1.47
N GLY A 172 -18.47 12.53 -1.85
CA GLY A 172 -19.22 13.37 -0.92
C GLY A 172 -20.71 13.06 -0.96
N PHE A 173 -21.31 12.99 0.22
CA PHE A 173 -22.73 12.69 0.43
C PHE A 173 -23.39 13.84 1.21
N ALA A 174 -24.70 13.96 1.08
CA ALA A 174 -25.53 14.88 1.84
C ALA A 174 -26.88 14.25 2.19
N SER A 175 -27.53 14.76 3.24
CA SER A 175 -28.88 14.37 3.65
C SER A 175 -29.93 15.10 2.79
N PRO A 176 -31.11 14.50 2.52
CA PRO A 176 -32.12 15.01 1.57
C PRO A 176 -32.90 16.27 2.03
N LEU A 177 -32.40 17.00 3.03
CA LEU A 177 -33.04 18.18 3.62
C LEU A 177 -33.03 19.43 2.73
N ALA A 178 -32.22 19.44 1.66
CA ALA A 178 -32.02 20.59 0.78
C ALA A 178 -32.07 20.15 -0.69
N LYS A 179 -32.20 21.09 -1.62
CA LYS A 179 -32.25 20.76 -3.06
C LYS A 179 -30.98 20.04 -3.52
N SER A 180 -31.10 19.08 -4.46
CA SER A 180 -29.98 18.30 -5.01
C SER A 180 -28.74 19.15 -5.39
N ASP A 181 -28.89 20.27 -6.11
CA ASP A 181 -27.76 21.15 -6.46
C ASP A 181 -27.05 21.77 -5.24
N TYR A 182 -27.82 22.14 -4.22
CA TYR A 182 -27.28 22.64 -2.97
C TYR A 182 -26.47 21.55 -2.25
N ASN A 183 -27.06 20.36 -2.18
CA ASN A 183 -26.45 19.19 -1.55
C ASN A 183 -25.15 18.77 -2.25
N ARG A 184 -25.08 18.90 -3.58
CA ARG A 184 -23.86 18.71 -4.37
C ARG A 184 -22.77 19.73 -4.01
N ASN A 185 -23.11 21.02 -3.90
CA ASN A 185 -22.16 22.06 -3.51
C ASN A 185 -21.67 21.88 -2.07
N LEU A 186 -22.57 21.51 -1.16
CA LEU A 186 -22.22 21.17 0.21
C LEU A 186 -21.24 19.98 0.27
N SER A 187 -21.46 18.93 -0.52
CA SER A 187 -20.51 17.82 -0.67
C SER A 187 -19.12 18.31 -1.15
N LEU A 188 -19.07 19.24 -2.11
CA LEU A 188 -17.79 19.83 -2.56
C LEU A 188 -17.09 20.62 -1.44
N ARG A 189 -17.84 21.39 -0.65
CA ARG A 189 -17.26 22.11 0.50
C ARG A 189 -16.71 21.17 1.57
N ARG A 190 -17.40 20.05 1.84
CA ARG A 190 -16.91 19.00 2.75
C ARG A 190 -15.61 18.38 2.27
N ILE A 191 -15.50 18.06 0.97
CA ILE A 191 -14.25 17.57 0.40
C ILE A 191 -13.17 18.66 0.48
N GLN A 192 -13.52 19.93 0.25
CA GLN A 192 -12.59 21.03 0.34
C GLN A 192 -12.04 21.24 1.76
N SER A 193 -12.84 21.04 2.82
CA SER A 193 -12.32 21.15 4.19
C SER A 193 -11.31 20.06 4.52
N MET A 194 -11.49 18.84 3.98
CA MET A 194 -10.48 17.78 4.06
C MET A 194 -9.19 18.16 3.32
N ILE A 195 -9.28 18.71 2.10
CA ILE A 195 -8.11 19.20 1.35
C ILE A 195 -7.38 20.30 2.13
N ASN A 196 -8.12 21.24 2.72
CA ASN A 196 -7.55 22.29 3.55
C ASN A 196 -6.84 21.73 4.79
N TYR A 197 -7.38 20.65 5.37
CA TYR A 197 -6.72 19.94 6.48
C TYR A 197 -5.40 19.34 6.01
N LEU A 198 -5.40 18.58 4.90
CA LEU A 198 -4.19 18.03 4.29
C LEU A 198 -3.14 19.12 4.02
N ALA A 199 -3.55 20.31 3.56
CA ALA A 199 -2.62 21.41 3.29
C ALA A 199 -2.00 22.04 4.56
N ARG A 200 -2.55 21.78 5.74
CA ARG A 200 -2.17 22.41 7.02
C ARG A 200 -1.56 21.45 8.04
N VAL A 201 -1.83 20.16 7.93
CA VAL A 201 -1.24 19.15 8.82
C VAL A 201 0.27 19.21 8.79
N GLU A 202 0.90 18.84 9.90
CA GLU A 202 2.36 18.75 10.01
C GLU A 202 3.07 20.04 9.59
N SER A 203 2.51 21.20 9.98
CA SER A 203 3.00 22.53 9.60
C SER A 203 3.05 22.77 8.08
N GLY A 204 2.14 22.13 7.33
CA GLY A 204 2.03 22.27 5.88
C GLY A 204 2.95 21.33 5.10
N ALA A 205 3.43 20.24 5.69
CA ALA A 205 4.35 19.31 5.04
C ALA A 205 3.78 18.70 3.75
N LEU A 206 2.45 18.49 3.68
CA LEU A 206 1.82 17.97 2.47
C LEU A 206 1.51 19.03 1.39
N LYS A 207 1.68 20.32 1.71
CA LYS A 207 1.33 21.41 0.80
C LYS A 207 2.09 21.35 -0.55
N PRO A 208 3.42 21.10 -0.59
CA PRO A 208 4.16 21.00 -1.85
C PRO A 208 3.67 19.87 -2.77
N TYR A 209 3.15 18.79 -2.20
CA TYR A 209 2.60 17.68 -2.98
C TYR A 209 1.25 18.02 -3.59
N LEU A 210 0.43 18.82 -2.89
CA LEU A 210 -0.89 19.28 -3.35
C LEU A 210 -0.79 20.36 -4.43
N ASP A 211 0.18 21.27 -4.35
CA ASP A 211 0.38 22.35 -5.33
C ASP A 211 1.37 21.97 -6.46
N GLY A 212 2.01 20.80 -6.36
CA GLY A 212 2.94 20.28 -7.36
C GLY A 212 4.32 20.93 -7.29
N SER A 213 4.66 21.62 -6.20
CA SER A 213 5.99 22.22 -5.99
C SER A 213 6.97 21.30 -5.26
N ALA A 214 6.62 20.04 -4.98
CA ALA A 214 7.49 19.10 -4.27
C ALA A 214 8.77 18.79 -5.08
N ALA A 215 9.94 18.97 -4.44
CA ALA A 215 11.23 18.83 -5.11
C ALA A 215 11.58 17.40 -5.53
N ASN A 216 11.01 16.39 -4.86
CA ASN A 216 11.19 14.98 -5.17
C ASN A 216 10.25 14.48 -6.30
N GLY A 217 9.44 15.36 -6.90
CA GLY A 217 8.50 15.01 -7.96
C GLY A 217 7.22 14.28 -7.51
N GLY A 218 7.08 14.01 -6.21
CA GLY A 218 5.87 13.45 -5.64
C GLY A 218 4.67 14.38 -5.83
N ARG A 219 3.46 13.81 -5.88
CA ARG A 219 2.26 14.59 -6.13
C ARG A 219 1.05 13.99 -5.45
N LEU A 220 0.20 14.84 -4.88
CA LEU A 220 -1.07 14.45 -4.30
C LEU A 220 -2.22 15.11 -5.09
N THR A 221 -3.01 14.29 -5.75
CA THR A 221 -4.23 14.73 -6.47
C THR A 221 -5.46 14.25 -5.71
N VAL A 222 -6.49 15.09 -5.60
CA VAL A 222 -7.78 14.71 -5.01
C VAL A 222 -8.87 14.83 -6.06
N VAL A 223 -9.40 13.69 -6.49
CA VAL A 223 -10.53 13.60 -7.42
C VAL A 223 -11.82 13.68 -6.60
N LYS A 224 -12.62 14.73 -6.85
CA LYS A 224 -13.85 15.01 -6.12
C LYS A 224 -15.05 14.37 -6.82
N ALA A 225 -15.76 13.47 -6.15
CA ALA A 225 -17.01 12.87 -6.62
C ALA A 225 -18.20 13.30 -5.74
N PRO A 226 -18.84 14.45 -6.01
CA PRO A 226 -19.95 14.94 -5.19
C PRO A 226 -21.26 14.26 -5.61
N PHE A 227 -21.68 13.23 -4.88
CA PHE A 227 -22.94 12.53 -5.14
C PHE A 227 -24.15 13.20 -4.49
N GLY A 228 -23.95 14.18 -3.59
CA GLY A 228 -25.05 14.90 -2.96
C GLY A 228 -26.03 13.93 -2.28
N GLU A 229 -27.32 14.07 -2.60
CA GLU A 229 -28.41 13.21 -2.11
C GLU A 229 -28.76 12.03 -3.05
N ASP A 230 -28.17 11.96 -4.25
CA ASP A 230 -28.50 10.95 -5.28
C ASP A 230 -28.20 9.49 -4.84
N ARG A 231 -27.51 9.34 -3.70
CA ARG A 231 -27.11 8.06 -3.10
C ARG A 231 -27.48 7.95 -1.61
N SER A 232 -28.33 8.83 -1.07
CA SER A 232 -28.79 8.72 0.32
C SER A 232 -29.58 7.43 0.54
N ALA A 233 -29.48 6.81 1.72
CA ALA A 233 -30.25 5.61 2.03
C ALA A 233 -31.76 5.87 1.96
N ALA A 234 -32.51 4.94 1.37
CA ALA A 234 -33.96 4.98 1.35
C ALA A 234 -34.50 4.93 2.80
N GLY A 235 -35.16 5.99 3.25
CA GLY A 235 -35.76 6.09 4.59
C GLY A 235 -35.16 7.16 5.51
N VAL A 236 -34.22 7.98 5.04
CA VAL A 236 -33.75 9.17 5.78
C VAL A 236 -34.79 10.29 5.65
N SER A 237 -35.25 10.83 6.78
CA SER A 237 -36.27 11.90 6.81
C SER A 237 -35.75 13.21 6.21
N ASP A 238 -36.55 13.83 5.35
CA ASP A 238 -36.39 15.16 4.76
C ASP A 238 -37.29 16.22 5.41
N VAL A 239 -38.07 15.84 6.42
CA VAL A 239 -39.05 16.71 7.09
C VAL A 239 -38.34 17.74 7.98
N LEU A 240 -38.49 19.02 7.65
CA LEU A 240 -37.83 20.14 8.34
C LEU A 240 -38.36 20.34 9.77
N GLU A 241 -39.62 19.99 10.01
CA GLU A 241 -40.26 20.10 11.32
C GLU A 241 -39.86 18.97 12.28
N ASP A 242 -39.35 17.85 11.75
CA ASP A 242 -38.91 16.68 12.51
C ASP A 242 -37.37 16.61 12.58
N LEU A 243 -36.79 17.60 13.26
CA LEU A 243 -35.34 17.71 13.40
C LEU A 243 -34.72 16.50 14.12
N GLN A 244 -35.47 15.83 15.00
CA GLN A 244 -34.98 14.63 15.67
C GLN A 244 -34.61 13.55 14.63
N ASN A 245 -35.48 13.32 13.64
CA ASN A 245 -35.22 12.31 12.61
C ASN A 245 -34.41 12.85 11.42
N SER A 246 -34.62 14.09 11.00
CA SER A 246 -33.96 14.67 9.82
C SER A 246 -32.57 15.25 10.13
N VAL A 247 -32.26 15.61 11.38
CA VAL A 247 -30.96 16.18 11.79
C VAL A 247 -30.21 15.34 12.80
N TYR A 248 -30.86 14.97 13.91
CA TYR A 248 -30.17 14.43 15.07
C TYR A 248 -30.08 12.90 15.09
N SER A 249 -30.78 12.22 14.18
CA SER A 249 -30.76 10.76 14.08
C SER A 249 -29.43 10.23 13.55
N VAL A 250 -29.08 9.01 13.94
CA VAL A 250 -27.92 8.29 13.39
C VAL A 250 -28.05 8.12 11.88
N ALA A 251 -29.27 7.90 11.37
CA ALA A 251 -29.53 7.79 9.94
C ALA A 251 -29.17 9.09 9.21
N ALA A 252 -29.71 10.24 9.67
CA ALA A 252 -29.40 11.54 9.09
C ALA A 252 -27.91 11.92 9.21
N ALA A 253 -27.32 11.68 10.38
CA ALA A 253 -25.90 11.94 10.62
C ALA A 253 -24.99 11.08 9.73
N SER A 254 -25.39 9.84 9.43
CA SER A 254 -24.63 8.93 8.57
C SER A 254 -24.58 9.37 7.11
N GLU A 255 -25.58 10.10 6.62
CA GLU A 255 -25.58 10.66 5.25
C GLU A 255 -24.70 11.88 5.08
N ARG A 256 -24.34 12.56 6.18
CA ARG A 256 -23.52 13.76 6.15
C ARG A 256 -22.05 13.42 6.26
N ARG A 257 -21.54 12.76 5.21
CA ARG A 257 -20.16 12.28 5.18
C ARG A 257 -19.44 12.56 3.87
N ILE A 258 -18.12 12.52 3.94
CA ILE A 258 -17.26 12.23 2.79
C ILE A 258 -16.55 10.90 3.03
N GLU A 259 -16.13 10.25 1.96
CA GLU A 259 -15.50 8.94 1.97
C GLU A 259 -14.30 8.96 1.04
N ILE A 260 -13.10 8.77 1.59
CA ILE A 260 -11.93 8.41 0.76
C ILE A 260 -12.18 6.96 0.37
N GLU A 261 -12.48 6.75 -0.90
CA GLU A 261 -12.87 5.46 -1.44
C GLU A 261 -11.67 4.71 -1.99
N GLN A 262 -10.83 5.41 -2.76
CA GLN A 262 -9.72 4.80 -3.47
C GLN A 262 -8.45 5.61 -3.32
N VAL A 263 -7.34 4.89 -3.30
CA VAL A 263 -5.98 5.40 -3.38
C VAL A 263 -5.33 4.79 -4.61
N LEU A 264 -5.09 5.62 -5.61
CA LEU A 264 -4.45 5.25 -6.86
C LEU A 264 -3.04 5.82 -6.88
N VAL A 265 -2.12 5.14 -7.55
CA VAL A 265 -0.79 5.67 -7.85
C VAL A 265 -0.71 5.90 -9.34
N THR A 266 -0.58 7.17 -9.73
CA THR A 266 -0.73 7.63 -11.12
C THR A 266 0.57 7.56 -11.92
N ASP A 267 1.68 7.21 -11.26
CA ASP A 267 2.96 6.87 -11.89
C ASP A 267 3.17 5.36 -12.06
N ALA A 268 2.12 4.54 -11.85
CA ALA A 268 2.15 3.16 -12.29
C ALA A 268 2.30 3.17 -13.81
N GLY A 269 3.46 2.74 -14.32
CA GLY A 269 3.70 2.62 -15.76
C GLY A 269 2.55 1.93 -16.49
N VAL A 270 2.36 2.31 -17.76
CA VAL A 270 1.25 1.81 -18.58
C VAL A 270 1.43 0.31 -18.77
N VAL A 271 0.44 -0.48 -18.35
CA VAL A 271 0.40 -1.92 -18.58
C VAL A 271 -0.74 -2.24 -19.52
N GLU A 272 -0.42 -2.90 -20.63
CA GLU A 272 -1.39 -3.43 -21.59
C GLU A 272 -1.47 -4.94 -21.45
N ALA A 273 -2.69 -5.48 -21.37
CA ALA A 273 -2.90 -6.92 -21.49
C ALA A 273 -2.98 -7.30 -22.98
N ASP A 274 -2.42 -8.44 -23.35
CA ASP A 274 -2.55 -9.03 -24.69
C ASP A 274 -4.01 -9.29 -25.10
N ALA A 275 -4.88 -9.57 -24.12
CA ALA A 275 -6.32 -9.65 -24.29
C ALA A 275 -7.05 -9.11 -23.05
N GLN A 276 -8.16 -8.37 -23.26
CA GLN A 276 -9.04 -7.92 -22.17
C GLN A 276 -10.15 -8.94 -21.82
N ALA A 277 -10.41 -9.89 -22.72
CA ALA A 277 -11.41 -10.93 -22.52
C ALA A 277 -11.06 -12.16 -23.36
N VAL A 278 -11.35 -13.34 -22.82
CA VAL A 278 -11.22 -14.63 -23.53
C VAL A 278 -12.54 -15.37 -23.43
N ASP A 279 -13.05 -15.83 -24.57
CA ASP A 279 -14.22 -16.72 -24.62
C ASP A 279 -13.76 -18.17 -24.38
N LEU A 280 -14.25 -18.77 -23.30
CA LEU A 280 -13.95 -20.15 -22.93
C LEU A 280 -14.83 -21.17 -23.66
N GLY A 281 -15.81 -20.71 -24.44
CA GLY A 281 -16.78 -21.54 -25.13
C GLY A 281 -17.75 -22.25 -24.17
N VAL A 282 -18.28 -23.38 -24.62
CA VAL A 282 -19.20 -24.22 -23.82
C VAL A 282 -18.38 -25.12 -22.89
N LEU A 283 -18.59 -24.95 -21.58
CA LEU A 283 -17.95 -25.77 -20.54
C LEU A 283 -18.98 -26.74 -19.94
N ALA A 284 -18.56 -27.98 -19.73
CA ALA A 284 -19.36 -28.93 -18.95
C ALA A 284 -19.39 -28.52 -17.46
N PRO A 285 -20.45 -28.86 -16.70
CA PRO A 285 -20.49 -28.58 -15.27
C PRO A 285 -19.27 -29.15 -14.54
N GLY A 286 -18.57 -28.31 -13.76
CA GLY A 286 -17.35 -28.70 -13.05
C GLY A 286 -16.09 -28.77 -13.92
N GLN A 287 -16.15 -28.41 -15.20
CA GLN A 287 -14.97 -28.36 -16.05
C GLN A 287 -14.10 -27.14 -15.73
N GLU A 288 -12.85 -27.41 -15.39
CA GLU A 288 -11.86 -26.38 -15.08
C GLU A 288 -11.13 -25.88 -16.34
N ARG A 289 -10.66 -24.64 -16.27
CA ARG A 289 -9.85 -23.98 -17.31
C ARG A 289 -8.80 -23.09 -16.69
N THR A 290 -7.63 -23.01 -17.31
CA THR A 290 -6.61 -22.00 -16.98
C THR A 290 -6.29 -21.23 -18.25
N VAL A 291 -6.29 -19.90 -18.16
CA VAL A 291 -6.04 -18.99 -19.28
C VAL A 291 -4.88 -18.07 -18.93
N PRO A 292 -3.78 -18.06 -19.71
CA PRO A 292 -2.71 -17.10 -19.54
C PRO A 292 -3.10 -15.74 -20.13
N PHE A 293 -2.82 -14.67 -19.40
CA PHE A 293 -2.86 -13.28 -19.88
C PHE A 293 -1.46 -12.69 -19.79
N THR A 294 -1.00 -12.00 -20.82
CA THR A 294 0.30 -11.34 -20.81
C THR A 294 0.13 -9.86 -20.57
N LEU A 295 0.59 -9.40 -19.41
CA LEU A 295 0.72 -7.99 -19.06
C LEU A 295 2.04 -7.45 -19.60
N ARG A 296 2.01 -6.38 -20.39
CA ARG A 296 3.20 -5.73 -20.94
C ARG A 296 3.30 -4.30 -20.45
N ASN A 297 4.46 -3.95 -19.88
CA ASN A 297 4.74 -2.56 -19.50
C ASN A 297 5.15 -1.77 -20.76
N THR A 298 4.22 -0.94 -21.25
CA THR A 298 4.45 -0.02 -22.38
C THR A 298 4.93 1.36 -21.94
N GLY A 299 5.09 1.58 -20.62
CA GLY A 299 5.66 2.79 -20.04
C GLY A 299 7.20 2.85 -20.08
N ASP A 300 7.72 3.98 -19.59
CA ASP A 300 9.15 4.29 -19.49
C ASP A 300 9.76 3.99 -18.10
N ARG A 301 8.94 3.49 -17.16
CA ARG A 301 9.32 3.16 -15.78
C ARG A 301 8.86 1.75 -15.39
N PRO A 302 9.56 1.04 -14.49
CA PRO A 302 9.12 -0.27 -14.01
C PRO A 302 7.71 -0.22 -13.39
N VAL A 303 6.94 -1.29 -13.56
CA VAL A 303 5.58 -1.45 -13.00
C VAL A 303 5.56 -2.67 -12.09
N THR A 304 5.14 -2.49 -10.84
CA THR A 304 4.91 -3.62 -9.94
C THR A 304 3.45 -4.02 -9.97
N VAL A 305 3.17 -5.28 -10.34
CA VAL A 305 1.83 -5.86 -10.24
C VAL A 305 1.62 -6.30 -8.79
N LEU A 306 0.64 -5.68 -8.14
CA LEU A 306 0.45 -5.71 -6.69
C LEU A 306 -0.33 -6.93 -6.18
N GLY A 307 -1.01 -7.63 -7.07
CA GLY A 307 -1.92 -8.74 -6.74
C GLY A 307 -3.05 -8.83 -7.74
N THR A 308 -4.05 -9.65 -7.41
CA THR A 308 -5.25 -9.85 -8.24
C THR A 308 -6.48 -9.95 -7.33
N GLU A 309 -7.55 -9.24 -7.67
CA GLU A 309 -8.86 -9.36 -7.05
C GLU A 309 -9.84 -10.04 -8.01
N SER A 310 -10.63 -10.99 -7.50
CA SER A 310 -11.65 -11.70 -8.27
C SER A 310 -13.06 -11.40 -7.75
N GLU A 311 -14.03 -11.19 -8.63
CA GLU A 311 -15.44 -10.96 -8.25
C GLU A 311 -16.10 -12.19 -7.57
N CYS A 312 -15.59 -13.39 -7.82
CA CYS A 312 -16.10 -14.65 -7.25
C CYS A 312 -14.95 -15.58 -6.87
N GLY A 313 -15.19 -16.50 -5.93
CA GLY A 313 -14.26 -17.63 -5.67
C GLY A 313 -14.23 -18.70 -6.78
N CYS A 314 -14.88 -18.44 -7.92
CA CYS A 314 -14.93 -19.33 -9.08
C CYS A 314 -13.80 -19.06 -10.08
N THR A 315 -13.17 -17.90 -9.99
CA THR A 315 -12.02 -17.48 -10.79
C THR A 315 -10.94 -16.98 -9.86
N THR A 316 -9.72 -17.47 -10.00
CA THR A 316 -8.57 -17.11 -9.16
C THR A 316 -7.35 -16.89 -10.02
N ALA A 317 -6.61 -15.83 -9.77
CA ALA A 317 -5.25 -15.69 -10.27
C ALA A 317 -4.32 -15.63 -9.06
N GLU A 318 -3.13 -16.21 -9.20
CA GLU A 318 -2.09 -16.08 -8.18
C GLU A 318 -0.94 -15.28 -8.78
N LEU A 319 -0.71 -14.10 -8.23
CA LEU A 319 0.48 -13.32 -8.49
C LEU A 319 1.21 -13.04 -7.18
N ARG A 320 2.53 -13.07 -7.26
CA ARG A 320 3.42 -12.59 -6.21
C ARG A 320 4.05 -11.31 -6.71
N ASP A 321 4.33 -10.37 -5.82
CA ASP A 321 4.90 -9.04 -6.09
C ASP A 321 5.94 -9.10 -7.22
N THR A 322 5.53 -8.78 -8.44
CA THR A 322 6.36 -8.92 -9.64
C THR A 322 6.48 -7.58 -10.34
N THR A 323 7.72 -7.13 -10.48
CA THR A 323 8.05 -5.89 -11.18
C THR A 323 8.36 -6.17 -12.64
N ILE A 324 7.59 -5.56 -13.52
CA ILE A 324 7.74 -5.56 -14.97
C ILE A 324 8.59 -4.35 -15.36
N PRO A 325 9.85 -4.51 -15.80
CA PRO A 325 10.66 -3.38 -16.26
C PRO A 325 10.05 -2.70 -17.50
N PRO A 326 10.46 -1.47 -17.86
CA PRO A 326 10.02 -0.81 -19.10
C PRO A 326 10.20 -1.72 -20.32
N GLY A 327 9.14 -1.90 -21.10
CA GLY A 327 9.12 -2.80 -22.26
C GLY A 327 9.06 -4.30 -21.94
N GLY A 328 9.16 -4.70 -20.67
CA GLY A 328 9.05 -6.08 -20.21
C GLY A 328 7.60 -6.59 -20.17
N SER A 329 7.45 -7.89 -19.91
CA SER A 329 6.14 -8.55 -19.80
C SER A 329 6.09 -9.54 -18.63
N LEU A 330 4.87 -9.78 -18.14
CA LEU A 330 4.52 -10.77 -17.11
C LEU A 330 3.32 -11.59 -17.59
N THR A 331 3.40 -12.90 -17.48
CA THR A 331 2.25 -13.79 -17.72
C THR A 331 1.52 -14.06 -16.41
N VAL A 332 0.20 -13.88 -16.43
CA VAL A 332 -0.73 -14.11 -15.33
C VAL A 332 -1.65 -15.26 -15.71
N ASP A 333 -1.58 -16.37 -14.98
CA ASP A 333 -2.47 -17.50 -15.18
C ASP A 333 -3.76 -17.32 -14.37
N VAL A 334 -4.88 -17.14 -15.08
CA VAL A 334 -6.21 -17.05 -14.50
C VAL A 334 -6.85 -18.44 -14.52
N HIS A 335 -7.08 -19.00 -13.34
CA HIS A 335 -7.70 -20.30 -13.15
C HIS A 335 -9.20 -20.18 -12.86
N PHE A 336 -9.99 -20.99 -13.57
CA PHE A 336 -11.43 -21.13 -13.41
C PHE A 336 -11.74 -22.55 -12.94
N ASN A 337 -12.39 -22.67 -11.78
CA ASN A 337 -12.61 -23.95 -11.09
C ASN A 337 -13.93 -24.66 -11.45
N GLY A 338 -14.67 -24.19 -12.47
CA GLY A 338 -15.89 -24.84 -12.94
C GLY A 338 -17.14 -24.64 -12.07
N ARG A 339 -17.06 -23.95 -10.92
CA ARG A 339 -18.19 -23.75 -9.99
C ARG A 339 -19.01 -22.51 -10.35
N VAL A 340 -19.88 -22.63 -11.35
CA VAL A 340 -20.80 -21.55 -11.79
C VAL A 340 -22.21 -22.05 -12.10
N PRO A 341 -23.24 -21.19 -12.01
CA PRO A 341 -24.60 -21.54 -12.43
C PRO A 341 -24.68 -21.88 -13.92
N ALA A 342 -25.65 -22.71 -14.30
CA ALA A 342 -25.93 -23.02 -15.70
C ALA A 342 -26.40 -21.76 -16.45
N GLY A 343 -25.95 -21.60 -17.70
CA GLY A 343 -26.28 -20.46 -18.56
C GLY A 343 -25.05 -19.65 -18.93
N ARG A 344 -25.27 -18.54 -19.65
CA ARG A 344 -24.20 -17.62 -20.06
C ARG A 344 -23.72 -16.81 -18.85
N PHE A 345 -22.42 -16.69 -18.67
CA PHE A 345 -21.82 -15.91 -17.59
C PHE A 345 -20.58 -15.15 -18.08
N THR A 346 -20.18 -14.15 -17.30
CA THR A 346 -18.94 -13.37 -17.47
C THR A 346 -18.35 -13.16 -16.08
N ARG A 347 -17.02 -13.21 -15.98
CA ARG A 347 -16.26 -12.99 -14.75
C ARG A 347 -15.06 -12.13 -15.04
N SER A 348 -14.73 -11.24 -14.11
CA SER A 348 -13.55 -10.40 -14.17
C SER A 348 -12.55 -10.74 -13.06
N VAL A 349 -11.28 -10.46 -13.33
CA VAL A 349 -10.17 -10.42 -12.39
C VAL A 349 -9.48 -9.08 -12.63
N THR A 350 -9.17 -8.35 -11.56
CA THR A 350 -8.58 -6.99 -11.61
C THR A 350 -7.26 -6.90 -10.88
#